data_AF-X1E562-F1
#
_entry.id   AF-X1E562-F1
#
_cell.length_a   1.000
_cell.length_b   1.000
_cell.length_c   1.000
_cell.angle_alpha   90.00
_cell.angle_beta   90.00
_cell.angle_gamma   90.00
#
_symmetry.space_group_name_H-M   'P 1'
#
loop_
_entity.id
_entity.type
_entity.pdbx_description
1 polymer ?
#
loop_
_entity_poly.entity_id
_entity_poly.type
_entity_poly.pdbx_seq_one_letter_code
_entity_poly.pdbx_strand_id
1 'polypeptide(L)'
;MQLNPKVSPRIVEQMRKNYDLDKPMHVQYVLWLKKLFKGELYSFKDGKPVLQKIAERLPATIILNVVSVILVFGFAIPLGVFSATHRYSLLDNMGTLAAYIGISIPGFWLAYILILGAVKMFGVPVLGMRSFAVADLSFW
;
A
#
# COMPACT_ATOMS: atom_id res chain seq x y z
N MET A 1 -23.72 -2.75 8.88
CA MET A 1 -25.00 -2.98 8.17
C MET A 1 -26.24 -2.73 9.03
N GLN A 2 -26.21 -2.87 10.36
CA GLN A 2 -27.36 -2.53 11.24
C GLN A 2 -27.58 -1.02 11.46
N LEU A 3 -26.68 -0.15 11.01
CA LEU A 3 -26.69 1.29 11.32
C LEU A 3 -27.36 2.17 10.25
N ASN A 4 -27.86 1.61 9.14
CA ASN A 4 -28.56 2.39 8.11
C ASN A 4 -30.07 2.10 8.16
N PRO A 5 -30.90 3.01 8.72
CA PRO A 5 -32.34 2.81 8.84
C PRO A 5 -33.08 2.71 7.49
N LYS A 6 -32.40 2.98 6.35
CA LYS A 6 -32.95 2.81 5.00
C LYS A 6 -32.85 1.38 4.46
N VAL A 7 -32.15 0.46 5.14
CA VAL A 7 -31.99 -0.92 4.68
C VAL A 7 -33.01 -1.80 5.40
N SER A 8 -33.92 -2.42 4.64
CA SER A 8 -34.96 -3.27 5.24
C SER A 8 -34.34 -4.49 5.93
N PRO A 9 -34.92 -4.97 7.06
CA PRO A 9 -34.43 -6.17 7.75
C PRO A 9 -34.32 -7.40 6.83
N ARG A 10 -35.24 -7.52 5.87
CA ARG A 10 -35.24 -8.58 4.85
C ARG A 10 -33.99 -8.54 3.97
N ILE A 11 -33.55 -7.36 3.53
CA ILE A 11 -32.33 -7.21 2.72
C ILE A 11 -31.09 -7.59 3.52
N VAL A 12 -31.03 -7.24 4.80
CA VAL A 12 -29.91 -7.61 5.67
C VAL A 12 -29.81 -9.13 5.83
N GLU A 13 -30.94 -9.80 6.04
CA GLU A 13 -30.98 -11.25 6.20
C GLU A 13 -30.63 -11.97 4.89
N GLN A 14 -31.09 -11.45 3.76
CA GLN A 14 -30.74 -11.97 2.43
C GLN A 14 -29.25 -11.79 2.13
N MET A 15 -28.66 -10.64 2.48
CA MET A 15 -27.21 -10.42 2.37
C MET A 15 -26.44 -11.38 3.29
N ARG A 16 -26.88 -11.61 4.52
CA ARG A 16 -26.22 -12.58 5.42
C ARG A 16 -26.14 -13.97 4.79
N LYS A 17 -27.24 -14.46 4.22
CA LYS A 17 -27.25 -15.76 3.52
C LYS A 17 -26.37 -15.76 2.27
N ASN A 18 -26.42 -14.71 1.46
CA ASN A 18 -25.61 -14.60 0.24
C ASN A 18 -24.10 -14.61 0.50
N TYR A 19 -23.67 -14.14 1.68
CA TYR A 19 -22.27 -14.13 2.11
C TYR A 19 -21.93 -15.24 3.11
N ASP A 20 -22.80 -16.24 3.29
CA ASP A 20 -22.64 -17.36 4.22
C ASP A 20 -22.46 -16.95 5.70
N LEU A 21 -22.85 -15.73 6.06
CA LEU A 21 -22.67 -15.15 7.41
C LEU A 21 -23.62 -15.75 8.46
N ASP A 22 -24.54 -16.61 8.03
CA ASP A 22 -25.45 -17.38 8.86
C ASP A 22 -24.84 -18.69 9.39
N LYS A 23 -23.66 -19.09 8.89
CA LYS A 23 -22.99 -20.34 9.24
C LYS A 23 -22.02 -20.19 10.42
N PRO A 24 -21.58 -21.28 11.08
CA PRO A 24 -20.50 -21.22 12.07
C PRO A 24 -19.21 -20.63 11.49
N MET A 25 -18.45 -19.85 12.27
CA MET A 25 -17.29 -19.07 11.81
C MET A 25 -16.27 -19.89 11.00
N HIS A 26 -15.97 -21.12 11.43
CA HIS A 26 -15.04 -21.99 10.72
C HIS A 26 -15.54 -22.36 9.31
N VAL A 27 -16.85 -22.56 9.13
CA VAL A 27 -17.46 -22.82 7.83
C VAL A 27 -17.39 -21.56 6.95
N GLN A 28 -17.66 -20.38 7.52
CA GLN A 28 -17.56 -19.11 6.80
C GLN A 28 -16.16 -18.92 6.22
N TYR A 29 -15.13 -19.17 7.04
CA TYR A 29 -13.74 -19.03 6.61
C TYR A 29 -13.39 -19.99 5.48
N VAL A 30 -13.76 -21.27 5.58
CA VAL A 30 -13.49 -22.27 4.54
C VAL A 30 -14.22 -21.93 3.23
N LEU A 31 -15.47 -21.50 3.30
CA LEU A 31 -16.22 -21.08 2.11
C LEU A 31 -15.65 -19.82 1.48
N TRP A 32 -15.25 -18.84 2.30
CA TRP A 32 -14.56 -17.63 1.83
C TRP A 32 -13.25 -17.98 1.14
N LEU A 33 -12.45 -18.87 1.71
CA LEU A 33 -11.18 -19.31 1.14
C LEU A 33 -11.39 -20.04 -0.19
N LYS A 34 -12.43 -20.89 -0.28
CA LYS A 34 -12.81 -21.55 -1.54
C LYS A 34 -13.21 -20.53 -2.61
N LYS A 35 -13.99 -19.50 -2.27
CA LYS A 35 -14.36 -18.41 -3.20
C LYS A 35 -13.15 -17.57 -3.61
N LEU A 36 -12.19 -17.35 -2.70
CA LEU A 36 -10.94 -16.65 -2.98
C LEU A 36 -10.13 -17.38 -4.07
N PHE A 37 -9.87 -18.67 -3.88
CA PHE A 37 -9.07 -19.45 -4.85
C PHE A 37 -9.78 -19.68 -6.18
N LYS A 38 -11.11 -19.60 -6.21
CA LYS A 38 -11.89 -19.62 -7.46
C LYS A 38 -12.04 -18.25 -8.14
N GLY A 39 -11.60 -17.17 -7.50
CA GLY A 39 -11.78 -15.81 -8.02
C GLY A 39 -13.24 -15.31 -7.98
N GLU A 40 -14.11 -15.93 -7.18
CA GLU A 40 -15.55 -15.62 -7.07
C GLU A 40 -15.86 -14.52 -6.04
N LEU A 41 -14.83 -13.79 -5.59
CA LEU A 41 -15.01 -12.69 -4.65
C LEU A 41 -15.34 -11.38 -5.38
N TYR A 42 -16.35 -10.69 -4.88
CA TYR A 42 -16.77 -9.38 -5.36
C TYR A 42 -16.62 -8.33 -4.25
N SER A 43 -16.21 -7.13 -4.64
CA SER A 43 -16.07 -6.01 -3.71
C SER A 43 -17.43 -5.41 -3.36
N PHE A 44 -17.70 -5.28 -2.06
CA PHE A 44 -18.93 -4.64 -1.55
C PHE A 44 -19.06 -3.16 -1.92
N LYS A 45 -17.95 -2.48 -2.23
CA LYS A 45 -17.94 -1.04 -2.50
C LYS A 45 -18.34 -0.69 -3.93
N ASP A 46 -17.86 -1.47 -4.89
CA ASP A 46 -17.90 -1.15 -6.33
C ASP A 46 -18.32 -2.33 -7.21
N GLY A 47 -18.69 -3.49 -6.64
CA GLY A 47 -19.26 -4.63 -7.36
C GLY A 47 -18.32 -5.33 -8.33
N LYS A 48 -17.02 -5.00 -8.31
CA LYS A 48 -16.02 -5.59 -9.21
C LYS A 48 -15.42 -6.88 -8.65
N PRO A 49 -14.97 -7.81 -9.51
CA PRO A 49 -14.17 -8.96 -9.08
C PRO A 49 -12.93 -8.49 -8.29
N VAL A 50 -12.70 -9.08 -7.12
CA VAL A 50 -11.58 -8.71 -6.24
C VAL A 50 -10.24 -9.02 -6.90
N LEU A 51 -10.13 -10.15 -7.60
CA LEU A 51 -8.87 -10.54 -8.25
C LEU A 51 -8.46 -9.53 -9.32
N GLN A 52 -9.40 -9.03 -10.11
CA GLN A 52 -9.15 -7.96 -11.08
C GLN A 52 -8.65 -6.69 -10.38
N LYS A 53 -9.28 -6.31 -9.26
CA LYS A 53 -8.92 -5.12 -8.48
C LYS A 53 -7.51 -5.22 -7.84
N ILE A 54 -7.08 -6.42 -7.50
CA ILE A 54 -5.71 -6.72 -7.06
C ILE A 54 -4.76 -6.62 -8.26
N ALA A 55 -5.09 -7.27 -9.38
CA ALA A 55 -4.27 -7.25 -10.60
C ALA A 55 -4.05 -5.83 -11.14
N GLU A 56 -5.05 -4.96 -11.07
CA GLU A 56 -4.94 -3.54 -11.46
C GLU A 56 -3.94 -2.74 -10.60
N ARG A 57 -3.72 -3.13 -9.34
CA ARG A 57 -2.80 -2.43 -8.42
C ARG A 57 -1.44 -3.09 -8.28
N LEU A 58 -1.36 -4.38 -8.55
CA LEU A 58 -0.17 -5.19 -8.32
C LEU A 58 1.08 -4.65 -9.04
N PRO A 59 1.04 -4.23 -10.32
CA PRO A 59 2.21 -3.67 -11.01
C PRO A 59 2.78 -2.44 -10.30
N ALA A 60 1.91 -1.53 -9.85
CA ALA A 60 2.32 -0.33 -9.13
C ALA A 60 3.06 -0.68 -7.84
N THR A 61 2.54 -1.63 -7.08
CA THR A 61 3.16 -2.11 -5.84
C THR A 61 4.50 -2.78 -6.11
N ILE A 62 4.61 -3.59 -7.16
CA ILE A 62 5.86 -4.27 -7.53
C ILE A 62 6.93 -3.23 -7.90
N ILE A 63 6.61 -2.30 -8.80
CA ILE A 63 7.55 -1.25 -9.23
C ILE A 63 8.01 -0.44 -8.03
N LEU A 64 7.08 0.00 -7.19
CA LEU A 64 7.41 0.76 -5.98
C LEU A 64 8.36 -0.02 -5.07
N ASN A 65 8.09 -1.30 -4.82
CA ASN A 65 8.94 -2.12 -3.94
C ASN A 65 10.31 -2.40 -4.55
N VAL A 66 10.38 -2.74 -5.84
CA VAL A 66 11.65 -3.03 -6.53
C VAL A 66 12.55 -1.81 -6.51
N VAL A 67 12.04 -0.64 -6.88
CA VAL A 67 12.80 0.62 -6.81
C VAL A 67 13.24 0.91 -5.38
N SER A 68 12.34 0.74 -4.41
CA SER A 68 12.68 0.94 -2.99
C SER A 68 13.80 0.03 -2.53
N VAL A 69 13.77 -1.26 -2.86
CA VAL A 69 14.80 -2.24 -2.48
C VAL A 69 16.14 -1.88 -3.11
N ILE A 70 16.16 -1.51 -4.39
CA ILE A 70 17.38 -1.09 -5.09
C ILE A 70 18.00 0.13 -4.40
N LEU A 71 17.20 1.14 -4.08
CA LEU A 71 17.68 2.33 -3.38
C LEU A 71 18.17 1.99 -1.97
N VAL A 72 17.38 1.25 -1.20
CA VAL A 72 17.73 0.86 0.18
C VAL A 72 19.04 0.12 0.20
N PHE A 73 19.21 -0.94 -0.59
CA PHE A 73 20.48 -1.67 -0.61
C PHE A 73 21.61 -0.90 -1.26
N GLY A 74 21.32 -0.10 -2.28
CA GLY A 74 22.28 0.78 -2.92
C GLY A 74 22.92 1.78 -1.97
N PHE A 75 22.19 2.28 -0.97
CA PHE A 75 22.73 3.19 0.04
C PHE A 75 23.16 2.47 1.33
N ALA A 76 22.33 1.57 1.85
CA ALA A 76 22.56 0.96 3.15
C ALA A 76 23.79 0.04 3.16
N ILE A 77 24.06 -0.71 2.08
CA ILE A 77 25.21 -1.61 2.04
C ILE A 77 26.53 -0.81 2.02
N PRO A 78 26.75 0.15 1.10
CA PRO A 78 27.98 0.93 1.12
C PRO A 78 28.18 1.72 2.41
N LEU A 79 27.13 2.37 2.92
CA LEU A 79 27.21 3.11 4.18
C LEU A 79 27.50 2.20 5.37
N GLY A 80 26.86 1.03 5.43
CA GLY A 80 27.08 0.04 6.48
C GLY A 80 28.50 -0.55 6.45
N VAL A 81 29.02 -0.90 5.27
CA VAL A 81 30.40 -1.39 5.10
C VAL A 81 31.40 -0.29 5.47
N PHE A 82 31.16 0.95 5.05
CA PHE A 82 32.01 2.09 5.38
C PHE A 82 32.05 2.33 6.90
N SER A 83 30.89 2.40 7.55
CA SER A 83 30.76 2.56 9.01
C SER A 83 31.48 1.44 9.77
N ALA A 84 31.32 0.18 9.33
CA ALA A 84 31.94 -0.97 9.99
C ALA A 84 33.48 -0.97 9.92
N THR A 85 34.04 -0.46 8.82
CA THR A 85 35.50 -0.39 8.58
C THR A 85 36.15 0.87 9.13
N HIS A 86 35.40 1.98 9.25
CA HIS A 86 35.88 3.29 9.71
C HIS A 86 35.15 3.75 10.98
N ARG A 87 35.19 2.90 11.99
CA ARG A 87 34.50 3.12 13.27
C ARG A 87 34.91 4.45 13.92
N TYR A 88 33.93 5.14 14.48
CA TYR A 88 34.08 6.45 15.14
C TYR A 88 34.53 7.60 14.23
N SER A 89 34.57 7.39 12.91
CA SER A 89 34.79 8.47 11.96
C SER A 89 33.60 9.45 11.96
N LEU A 90 33.84 10.68 11.49
CA LEU A 90 32.77 11.69 11.38
C LEU A 90 31.63 11.20 10.50
N LEU A 91 31.93 10.51 9.40
CA LEU A 91 30.94 9.94 8.49
C LEU A 91 30.17 8.77 9.12
N ASP A 92 30.83 7.93 9.93
CA ASP A 92 30.17 6.87 10.71
C ASP A 92 29.17 7.45 11.71
N ASN A 93 29.59 8.44 12.49
CA ASN A 93 28.74 9.12 13.46
C ASN A 93 27.56 9.85 12.79
N MET A 94 27.80 10.54 11.66
CA MET A 94 26.73 11.19 10.88
C MET A 94 25.75 10.17 10.29
N GLY A 95 26.24 9.06 9.74
CA GLY A 95 25.40 7.99 9.21
C GLY A 95 24.53 7.36 10.30
N THR A 96 25.11 7.12 11.47
CA THR A 96 24.40 6.62 12.66
C THR A 96 23.32 7.60 13.13
N LEU A 97 23.64 8.89 13.22
CA LEU A 97 22.66 9.93 13.57
C LEU A 97 21.51 10.01 12.55
N ALA A 98 21.83 9.98 11.25
CA ALA A 98 20.83 9.99 10.18
C ALA A 98 19.90 8.77 10.26
N ALA A 99 20.45 7.59 10.55
CA ALA A 99 19.66 6.37 10.76
C ALA A 99 18.71 6.53 11.97
N TYR A 100 19.18 7.06 13.09
CA TYR A 100 18.32 7.32 14.26
C TYR A 100 17.21 8.31 13.96
N ILE A 101 17.49 9.39 13.24
CA ILE A 101 16.47 10.36 12.80
C ILE A 101 15.42 9.65 11.94
N GLY A 102 15.86 8.86 10.95
CA GLY A 102 14.96 8.13 10.06
C GLY A 102 14.06 7.13 10.78
N ILE A 103 14.58 6.42 11.79
CA ILE A 103 13.82 5.46 12.60
C ILE A 103 12.85 6.16 13.56
N SER A 104 13.23 7.33 14.08
CA SER A 104 12.44 8.04 15.10
C SER A 104 11.25 8.80 14.50
N ILE A 105 11.33 9.19 13.22
CA ILE A 105 10.28 9.93 12.55
C ILE A 105 9.18 8.95 12.06
N PRO A 106 7.88 9.22 12.34
CA PRO A 106 6.80 8.44 11.77
C PRO A 106 6.82 8.47 10.24
N GLY A 107 6.80 7.30 9.59
CA GLY A 107 6.94 7.19 8.14
C GLY A 107 5.90 7.99 7.34
N PHE A 108 4.65 8.04 7.81
CA PHE A 108 3.60 8.84 7.16
C PHE A 108 3.91 10.35 7.20
N TRP A 109 4.50 10.83 8.30
CA TRP A 109 4.82 12.24 8.48
C TRP A 109 6.00 12.64 7.59
N LEU A 110 7.04 11.79 7.54
CA LEU A 110 8.16 11.98 6.62
C LEU A 110 7.69 11.99 5.16
N ALA A 111 6.86 11.02 4.78
CA ALA A 111 6.28 10.96 3.44
C ALA A 111 5.53 12.25 3.10
N TYR A 112 4.73 12.78 4.03
CA TYR A 112 3.99 14.02 3.81
C TYR A 112 4.90 15.24 3.60
N ILE A 113 5.98 15.37 4.38
CA ILE A 113 6.95 16.46 4.20
C ILE A 113 7.68 16.35 2.87
N LEU A 114 8.11 15.14 2.49
CA LEU A 114 8.78 14.89 1.21
C LEU A 114 7.85 15.22 0.04
N ILE A 115 6.57 14.86 0.14
CA ILE A 115 5.53 15.23 -0.82
C ILE A 115 5.43 16.76 -0.97
N LEU A 116 5.27 17.48 0.15
CA LEU A 116 5.16 18.95 0.12
C LEU A 116 6.40 19.61 -0.47
N GLY A 117 7.59 19.12 -0.09
CA GLY A 117 8.86 19.59 -0.62
C GLY A 117 8.98 19.36 -2.12
N ALA A 118 8.61 18.17 -2.59
CA ALA A 118 8.66 17.82 -4.02
C ALA A 118 7.71 18.67 -4.86
N VAL A 119 6.48 18.90 -4.38
CA VAL A 119 5.53 19.80 -5.07
C VAL A 119 6.06 21.21 -5.14
N LYS A 120 6.57 21.74 -4.01
CA LYS A 120 7.06 23.12 -3.95
C LYS A 120 8.30 23.34 -4.82
N MET A 121 9.19 22.34 -4.89
CA MET A 121 10.46 22.45 -5.60
C MET A 121 10.35 22.11 -7.09
N PHE A 122 9.57 21.08 -7.43
CA PHE A 122 9.50 20.53 -8.80
C PHE A 122 8.14 20.72 -9.48
N GLY A 123 7.12 21.22 -8.77
CA GLY A 123 5.78 21.44 -9.35
C GLY A 123 5.05 20.15 -9.78
N VAL A 124 5.50 18.98 -9.31
CA VAL A 124 4.99 17.69 -9.77
C VAL A 124 3.65 17.32 -9.12
N PRO A 125 2.71 16.72 -9.88
CA PRO A 125 1.49 16.16 -9.31
C PRO A 125 1.82 14.93 -8.47
N VAL A 126 1.21 14.82 -7.29
CA VAL A 126 1.51 13.75 -6.31
C VAL A 126 0.42 12.67 -6.26
N LEU A 127 -0.76 12.97 -6.80
CA LEU A 127 -1.92 12.09 -6.73
C LEU A 127 -2.05 11.27 -8.02
N GLY A 128 -1.94 9.95 -7.87
CA GLY A 128 -2.08 8.98 -8.95
C GLY A 128 -0.79 8.77 -9.76
N MET A 129 -0.66 7.59 -10.38
CA MET A 129 0.39 7.34 -11.37
C MET A 129 0.10 8.00 -12.73
N ARG A 130 -1.13 8.51 -12.91
CA ARG A 130 -1.58 9.23 -14.10
C ARG A 130 -1.97 10.63 -13.67
N SER A 131 -1.32 11.63 -14.26
CA SER A 131 -1.75 13.02 -14.12
C SER A 131 -3.01 13.21 -14.95
N PHE A 132 -4.10 13.74 -14.37
CA PHE A 132 -5.31 14.09 -15.11
C PHE A 132 -5.05 15.12 -16.23
N ALA A 133 -3.96 15.88 -16.13
CA ALA A 133 -3.56 16.90 -17.11
C ALA A 133 -2.56 16.40 -18.18
N VAL A 134 -2.01 15.20 -18.04
CA VAL A 134 -1.00 14.64 -18.95
C VAL A 134 -1.44 13.24 -19.36
N ALA A 135 -2.59 13.16 -20.02
CA ALA A 135 -3.11 11.91 -20.56
C ALA A 135 -2.34 11.46 -21.83
N ASP A 136 -1.58 12.35 -22.47
CA ASP A 136 -1.00 12.12 -23.80
C ASP A 136 0.46 11.68 -23.81
N LEU A 137 1.17 11.68 -22.68
CA LEU A 137 2.50 11.06 -22.61
C LEU A 137 2.36 9.55 -22.39
N SER A 138 2.14 8.86 -23.51
CA SER A 138 2.10 7.41 -23.61
C SER A 138 3.47 6.79 -23.38
N PHE A 139 3.85 6.66 -22.11
CA PHE A 139 4.83 5.65 -21.70
C PHE A 139 4.27 4.66 -20.66
N TRP A 140 2.98 4.76 -20.31
CA TRP A 140 2.22 3.79 -19.49
C TRP A 140 0.72 3.71 -19.80
#